data_AF-A0A378JM46-F1
#
_entry.id   AF-A0A378JM46-F1
#
_cell.length_a   1.000
_cell.length_b   1.000
_cell.length_c   1.000
_cell.angle_alpha   90.00
_cell.angle_beta   90.00
_cell.angle_gamma   90.00
#
_symmetry.space_group_name_H-M   'P 1'
#
loop_
_entity.id
_entity.type
_entity.pdbx_description
1 polymer ?
#
loop_
_entity_poly.entity_id
_entity_poly.type
_entity_poly.pdbx_seq_one_letter_code
_entity_poly.pdbx_strand_id
1 'polypeptide(L)'
;MSTDKPTLMKAYIHYGIVGSNILLISCYHSGRMDSLLFYAEYAQRFGKGAMKNSEKKFTQAPIADSNKYEVIKNAISEKLDEIKAALKNSNQTFNEVYFYADVNLCFSDKSKLAEFLMDNTLATIFAVPVTCVLETTLIDVAIQAATKHHEKKYQSKVTIKTKQAGSDGKFSYSYDGDQYQVVIDDTPISIEIFTTVSKLSLPINKFSLCELINTSNLDIPFPLEKKSLSANMEDDEIPKCPREMYFEKQDEVNYEAGSQKETRPIDEISSKTLDVGQEIIKISKLTRKLEADAENALKEIKKRRCLEEGLQKGDDALGGNVSASNYFRND
;
A
#
# COMPACT_ATOMS: atom_id res chain seq x y z
N MET A 1 -1.95 43.65 -13.12
CA MET A 1 -2.64 42.64 -13.95
C MET A 1 -1.89 41.34 -13.77
N SER A 2 -2.45 40.38 -13.01
CA SER A 2 -1.88 39.03 -12.91
C SER A 2 -1.98 38.38 -14.28
N THR A 3 -0.86 38.01 -14.87
CA THR A 3 -0.84 37.19 -16.07
C THR A 3 -1.07 35.74 -15.65
N ASP A 4 -2.31 35.39 -15.31
CA ASP A 4 -2.74 34.02 -15.08
C ASP A 4 -2.83 33.28 -16.42
N LYS A 5 -1.69 33.15 -17.11
CA LYS A 5 -1.56 32.13 -18.15
C LYS A 5 -1.42 30.81 -17.40
N PRO A 6 -2.36 29.85 -17.57
CA PRO A 6 -2.22 28.55 -16.92
C PRO A 6 -0.86 27.97 -17.32
N THR A 7 -0.07 27.60 -16.31
CA THR A 7 1.23 26.98 -16.54
C THR A 7 0.96 25.66 -17.26
N LEU A 8 1.39 25.55 -18.51
CA LEU A 8 1.19 24.35 -19.31
C LEU A 8 1.97 23.21 -18.63
N MET A 9 1.24 22.30 -18.00
CA MET A 9 1.81 21.11 -17.40
C MET A 9 2.32 20.16 -18.49
N LYS A 10 3.34 19.37 -18.17
CA LYS A 10 4.01 18.50 -19.13
C LYS A 10 4.38 17.18 -18.47
N ALA A 11 4.22 16.09 -19.21
CA ALA A 11 4.92 14.85 -18.90
C ALA A 11 6.25 14.83 -19.61
N TYR A 12 7.27 14.44 -18.88
CA TYR A 12 8.64 14.26 -19.34
C TYR A 12 8.88 12.78 -19.57
N ILE A 13 9.19 12.41 -20.80
CA ILE A 13 9.33 11.03 -21.24
C ILE A 13 10.78 10.78 -21.65
N HIS A 14 11.48 9.96 -20.87
CA HIS A 14 12.80 9.43 -21.22
C HIS A 14 12.66 7.99 -21.70
N TYR A 15 13.37 7.64 -22.77
CA TYR A 15 13.27 6.31 -23.35
C TYR A 15 14.56 5.87 -24.02
N GLY A 16 14.71 4.56 -24.19
CA GLY A 16 15.84 3.95 -24.90
C GLY A 16 15.79 2.43 -24.82
N ILE A 17 16.60 1.78 -25.66
CA ILE A 17 16.74 0.32 -25.68
C ILE A 17 17.83 -0.09 -24.69
N VAL A 18 17.50 -1.01 -23.79
CA VAL A 18 18.40 -1.53 -22.75
C VAL A 18 18.48 -3.05 -22.82
N GLY A 19 19.59 -3.62 -22.35
CA GLY A 19 19.77 -5.07 -22.25
C GLY A 19 19.46 -5.82 -23.55
N SER A 20 18.70 -6.92 -23.44
CA SER A 20 18.34 -7.82 -24.54
C SER A 20 17.16 -7.30 -25.39
N ASN A 21 17.26 -6.07 -25.91
CA ASN A 21 16.26 -5.38 -26.73
C ASN A 21 14.97 -4.98 -25.99
N ILE A 22 15.11 -4.48 -24.77
CA ILE A 22 13.99 -3.97 -23.97
C ILE A 22 13.81 -2.48 -24.24
N LEU A 23 12.62 -2.05 -24.65
CA LEU A 23 12.29 -0.62 -24.66
C LEU A 23 11.91 -0.18 -23.26
N LEU A 24 12.79 0.58 -22.62
CA LEU A 24 12.50 1.21 -21.33
C LEU A 24 11.93 2.61 -21.55
N ILE A 25 10.81 2.92 -20.89
CA ILE A 25 10.16 4.23 -20.92
C ILE A 25 9.90 4.69 -19.49
N SER A 26 10.30 5.92 -19.17
CA SER A 26 10.05 6.62 -17.90
C SER A 26 9.23 7.87 -18.19
N CYS A 27 8.01 7.96 -17.66
CA CYS A 27 7.05 9.02 -17.92
C CYS A 27 6.57 9.65 -16.60
N TYR A 28 7.08 10.83 -16.27
CA TYR A 28 6.78 11.53 -15.01
C TYR A 28 6.56 13.02 -15.26
N HIS A 29 5.83 13.69 -14.37
CA HIS A 29 5.47 15.10 -14.50
C HIS A 29 6.30 16.05 -13.61
N SER A 30 7.03 15.51 -12.62
CA SER A 30 7.72 16.29 -11.58
C SER A 30 8.92 17.10 -12.09
N GLY A 31 9.36 16.83 -13.32
CA GLY A 31 10.36 17.60 -14.02
C GLY A 31 11.16 16.75 -14.99
N ARG A 32 11.90 17.41 -15.90
CA ARG A 32 12.79 16.71 -16.83
C ARG A 32 13.86 15.91 -16.08
N MET A 33 14.44 16.48 -15.02
CA MET A 33 15.53 15.84 -14.27
C MET A 33 15.06 14.61 -13.51
N ASP A 34 13.90 14.65 -12.87
CA ASP A 34 13.37 13.51 -12.12
C ASP A 34 13.07 12.33 -13.04
N SER A 35 12.35 12.57 -14.15
CA SER A 35 12.09 11.54 -15.17
C SER A 35 13.40 10.90 -15.69
N LEU A 36 14.45 11.72 -15.83
CA LEU A 36 15.78 11.27 -16.23
C LEU A 36 16.42 10.38 -15.14
N LEU A 37 16.39 10.82 -13.89
CA LEU A 37 16.97 10.08 -12.76
C LEU A 37 16.29 8.71 -12.60
N PHE A 38 14.96 8.68 -12.63
CA PHE A 38 14.19 7.43 -12.61
C PHE A 38 14.53 6.53 -13.79
N TYR A 39 14.62 7.08 -15.01
CA TYR A 39 15.06 6.30 -16.17
C TYR A 39 16.44 5.66 -15.94
N ALA A 40 17.41 6.43 -15.45
CA ALA A 40 18.76 5.94 -15.20
C ALA A 40 18.78 4.84 -14.14
N GLU A 41 18.04 5.02 -13.04
CA GLU A 41 17.88 4.02 -11.99
C GLU A 41 17.29 2.71 -12.54
N TYR A 42 16.20 2.80 -13.31
CA TYR A 42 15.56 1.62 -13.89
C TYR A 42 16.44 0.95 -14.95
N ALA A 43 17.13 1.72 -15.78
CA ALA A 43 18.06 1.18 -16.79
C ALA A 43 19.19 0.35 -16.16
N GLN A 44 19.67 0.72 -14.96
CA GLN A 44 20.69 -0.06 -14.25
C GLN A 44 20.20 -1.46 -13.84
N ARG A 45 18.90 -1.63 -13.63
CA ARG A 45 18.30 -2.93 -13.28
C ARG A 45 18.37 -3.92 -14.46
N PHE A 46 18.28 -3.41 -15.68
CA PHE A 46 18.35 -4.19 -16.92
C PHE A 46 19.77 -4.26 -17.51
N GLY A 47 20.65 -3.33 -17.14
CA GLY A 47 21.99 -3.15 -17.72
C GLY A 47 23.07 -4.14 -17.26
N LYS A 48 22.73 -5.27 -16.61
CA LYS A 48 23.70 -6.25 -16.09
C LYS A 48 24.21 -7.26 -17.14
N GLY A 49 24.20 -6.91 -18.44
CA GLY A 49 24.59 -7.79 -19.55
C GLY A 49 25.67 -7.19 -20.46
N ALA A 50 26.18 -8.01 -21.38
CA ALA A 50 27.21 -7.61 -22.35
C ALA A 50 26.71 -6.66 -23.47
N MET A 51 25.38 -6.45 -23.57
CA MET A 51 24.80 -5.56 -24.58
C MET A 51 24.86 -4.09 -24.13
N LYS A 52 25.39 -3.25 -25.00
CA LYS A 52 25.47 -1.80 -24.78
C LYS A 52 24.07 -1.19 -24.96
N ASN A 53 23.63 -0.44 -23.95
CA ASN A 53 22.38 0.33 -24.04
C ASN A 53 22.43 1.32 -25.22
N SER A 54 21.29 1.57 -25.85
CA SER A 54 21.19 2.61 -26.85
C SER A 54 21.39 4.00 -26.24
N GLU A 55 21.59 4.99 -27.10
CA GLU A 55 21.47 6.38 -26.67
C GLU A 55 20.10 6.62 -26.03
N LYS A 56 20.10 7.27 -24.87
CA LYS A 56 18.89 7.71 -24.18
C LYS A 56 18.31 8.90 -24.91
N LYS A 57 17.03 8.83 -25.24
CA LYS A 57 16.26 9.88 -25.91
C LYS A 57 15.26 10.52 -24.93
N PHE A 58 14.76 11.68 -25.31
CA PHE A 58 13.86 12.49 -24.48
C PHE A 58 12.78 13.14 -25.36
N THR A 59 11.55 13.13 -24.87
CA THR A 59 10.43 13.91 -25.42
C THR A 59 9.53 14.41 -24.29
N GLN A 60 8.56 15.24 -24.63
CA GLN A 60 7.59 15.78 -23.67
C GLN A 60 6.18 15.75 -24.28
N ALA A 61 5.20 15.35 -23.47
CA ALA A 61 3.78 15.44 -23.80
C ALA A 61 3.18 16.69 -23.14
N PRO A 62 2.50 17.57 -23.90
CA PRO A 62 1.79 18.70 -23.34
C PRO A 62 0.50 18.21 -22.68
N ILE A 63 0.57 17.91 -21.39
CA ILE A 63 -0.60 17.60 -20.60
C ILE A 63 -1.10 18.93 -20.07
N ALA A 64 -1.96 19.64 -20.81
CA ALA A 64 -2.56 20.87 -20.28
C ALA A 64 -3.08 20.64 -18.85
N ASP A 65 -3.15 21.67 -17.99
CA ASP A 65 -3.74 21.55 -16.63
C ASP A 65 -5.24 21.22 -16.76
N SER A 66 -5.49 19.96 -17.04
CA SER A 66 -6.71 19.43 -17.56
C SER A 66 -7.07 18.25 -16.70
N ASN A 67 -8.08 18.48 -15.87
CA ASN A 67 -8.80 17.42 -15.17
C ASN A 67 -9.56 16.46 -16.12
N LYS A 68 -9.40 16.60 -17.44
CA LYS A 68 -10.05 15.78 -18.48
C LYS A 68 -9.15 14.62 -18.89
N TYR A 69 -9.63 13.43 -18.60
CA TYR A 69 -8.97 12.15 -18.88
C TYR A 69 -8.53 11.99 -20.34
N GLU A 70 -9.43 12.26 -21.29
CA GLU A 70 -9.14 12.06 -22.73
C GLU A 70 -8.01 12.96 -23.24
N VAL A 71 -7.84 14.16 -22.69
CA VAL A 71 -6.74 15.06 -23.09
C VAL A 71 -5.39 14.46 -22.68
N ILE A 72 -5.29 13.95 -21.45
CA ILE A 72 -4.08 13.30 -20.94
C ILE A 72 -3.79 12.04 -21.75
N LYS A 73 -4.79 11.17 -21.90
CA LYS A 73 -4.67 9.92 -22.66
C LYS A 73 -4.18 10.17 -24.09
N ASN A 74 -4.78 11.11 -24.81
CA ASN A 74 -4.43 11.38 -26.20
C ASN A 74 -3.03 11.98 -26.32
N ALA A 75 -2.68 12.96 -25.48
CA ALA A 75 -1.36 13.59 -25.51
C ALA A 75 -0.22 12.58 -25.22
N ILE A 76 -0.45 11.65 -24.29
CA ILE A 76 0.54 10.62 -23.96
C ILE A 76 0.59 9.58 -25.08
N SER A 77 -0.56 9.09 -25.56
CA SER A 77 -0.61 8.09 -26.63
C SER A 77 0.08 8.57 -27.92
N GLU A 78 -0.17 9.82 -28.31
CA GLU A 78 0.49 10.46 -29.47
C GLU A 78 2.01 10.44 -29.33
N LYS A 79 2.54 10.78 -28.14
CA LYS A 79 3.99 10.73 -27.90
C LYS A 79 4.56 9.33 -27.87
N LEU A 80 3.80 8.33 -27.46
CA LEU A 80 4.23 6.94 -27.52
C LEU A 80 4.25 6.40 -28.96
N ASP A 81 3.28 6.78 -29.78
CA ASP A 81 3.28 6.48 -31.22
C ASP A 81 4.47 7.14 -31.94
N GLU A 82 4.77 8.41 -31.63
CA GLU A 82 5.97 9.09 -32.13
C GLU A 82 7.25 8.35 -31.74
N ILE A 83 7.36 7.88 -30.49
CA ILE A 83 8.51 7.09 -30.02
C ILE A 83 8.62 5.79 -30.83
N LYS A 84 7.53 5.04 -30.99
CA LYS A 84 7.51 3.79 -31.77
C LYS A 84 7.95 4.04 -33.21
N ALA A 85 7.43 5.08 -33.85
CA ALA A 85 7.80 5.46 -35.22
C ALA A 85 9.28 5.85 -35.32
N ALA A 86 9.80 6.63 -34.36
CA ALA A 86 11.21 7.05 -34.34
C ALA A 86 12.18 5.88 -34.19
N LEU A 87 11.85 4.89 -33.35
CA LEU A 87 12.64 3.67 -33.18
C LEU A 87 12.65 2.83 -34.46
N LYS A 88 11.47 2.66 -35.09
CA LYS A 88 11.34 1.97 -36.38
C LYS A 88 12.19 2.64 -37.47
N ASN A 89 12.13 3.97 -37.58
CA ASN A 89 12.91 4.74 -38.55
C ASN A 89 14.42 4.67 -38.29
N SER A 90 14.82 4.41 -37.05
CA SER A 90 16.23 4.23 -36.66
C SER A 90 16.70 2.77 -36.78
N ASN A 91 15.90 1.86 -37.35
CA ASN A 91 16.14 0.41 -37.38
C ASN A 91 16.43 -0.21 -36.00
N GLN A 92 15.90 0.40 -34.93
CA GLN A 92 16.00 -0.14 -33.58
C GLN A 92 14.82 -1.07 -33.33
N THR A 93 15.11 -2.30 -32.91
CA THR A 93 14.10 -3.31 -32.59
C THR A 93 14.02 -3.51 -31.08
N PHE A 94 12.82 -3.91 -30.61
CA PHE A 94 12.57 -4.30 -29.24
C PHE A 94 11.54 -5.42 -29.21
N ASN A 95 11.62 -6.29 -28.20
CA ASN A 95 10.74 -7.44 -28.02
C ASN A 95 9.76 -7.28 -26.85
N GLU A 96 10.04 -6.35 -25.94
CA GLU A 96 9.18 -6.03 -24.81
C GLU A 96 9.34 -4.55 -24.40
N VAL A 97 8.34 -4.03 -23.69
CA VAL A 97 8.34 -2.67 -23.15
C VAL A 97 8.22 -2.73 -21.64
N TYR A 98 9.08 -1.97 -20.95
CA TYR A 98 8.88 -1.63 -19.54
C TYR A 98 8.52 -0.16 -19.44
N PHE A 99 7.32 0.11 -18.93
CA PHE A 99 6.77 1.45 -18.82
C PHE A 99 6.65 1.85 -17.35
N TYR A 100 7.38 2.87 -16.93
CA TYR A 100 7.37 3.40 -15.56
C TYR A 100 6.69 4.77 -15.54
N ALA A 101 5.74 4.96 -14.63
CA ALA A 101 5.02 6.23 -14.52
C ALA A 101 4.36 6.45 -13.16
N ASP A 102 3.86 7.67 -12.94
CA ASP A 102 2.93 7.93 -11.85
C ASP A 102 1.54 7.35 -12.16
N VAL A 103 0.89 6.74 -11.16
CA VAL A 103 -0.46 6.13 -11.27
C VAL A 103 -1.51 7.12 -11.81
N ASN A 104 -1.40 8.39 -11.44
CA ASN A 104 -2.32 9.45 -11.83
C ASN A 104 -1.80 10.32 -12.99
N LEU A 105 -0.55 10.14 -13.45
CA LEU A 105 0.15 11.06 -14.38
C LEU A 105 -0.08 12.56 -14.05
N CYS A 106 -0.31 12.85 -12.77
CA CYS A 106 -0.81 14.11 -12.23
C CYS A 106 -1.95 14.79 -12.98
N PHE A 107 -3.09 14.11 -13.05
CA PHE A 107 -4.36 14.83 -12.90
C PHE A 107 -4.25 15.88 -11.77
N SER A 108 -4.77 17.08 -12.00
CA SER A 108 -4.83 18.12 -10.95
C SER A 108 -5.64 17.63 -9.74
N ASP A 109 -6.67 16.83 -10.00
CA ASP A 109 -7.31 15.98 -9.00
C ASP A 109 -6.50 14.70 -8.77
N LYS A 110 -5.78 14.64 -7.64
CA LYS A 110 -4.90 13.50 -7.28
C LYS A 110 -5.65 12.17 -7.10
N SER A 111 -6.98 12.19 -6.96
CA SER A 111 -7.81 10.98 -6.86
C SER A 111 -8.13 10.35 -8.22
N LYS A 112 -7.86 11.03 -9.33
CA LYS A 112 -8.07 10.50 -10.66
C LYS A 112 -6.92 9.62 -11.10
N LEU A 113 -7.26 8.54 -11.78
CA LEU A 113 -6.33 7.53 -12.25
C LEU A 113 -6.13 7.65 -13.75
N ALA A 114 -4.90 7.44 -14.21
CA ALA A 114 -4.59 7.31 -15.64
C ALA A 114 -4.87 5.87 -16.09
N GLU A 115 -6.16 5.49 -16.14
CA GLU A 115 -6.62 4.12 -16.40
C GLU A 115 -6.06 3.48 -17.67
N PHE A 116 -5.79 4.26 -18.72
CA PHE A 116 -5.18 3.77 -19.96
C PHE A 116 -3.76 3.20 -19.76
N LEU A 117 -3.11 3.45 -18.62
CA LEU A 117 -1.84 2.82 -18.26
C LEU A 117 -2.00 1.41 -17.67
N MET A 118 -3.22 1.09 -17.21
CA MET A 118 -3.57 -0.18 -16.57
C MET A 118 -4.34 -1.11 -17.51
N ASP A 119 -4.88 -0.60 -18.62
CA ASP A 119 -5.56 -1.40 -19.63
C ASP A 119 -4.61 -1.84 -20.78
N ASN A 120 -5.18 -2.36 -21.87
CA ASN A 120 -4.41 -2.84 -23.01
C ASN A 120 -3.95 -1.74 -23.98
N THR A 121 -4.12 -0.45 -23.66
CA THR A 121 -3.77 0.66 -24.55
C THR A 121 -2.28 0.63 -24.91
N LEU A 122 -1.39 0.50 -23.92
CA LEU A 122 0.06 0.46 -24.18
C LEU A 122 0.46 -0.76 -25.01
N ALA A 123 -0.10 -1.94 -24.72
CA ALA A 123 0.13 -3.15 -25.51
C ALA A 123 -0.35 -3.00 -26.95
N THR A 124 -1.46 -2.30 -27.17
CA THR A 124 -1.98 -1.98 -28.50
C THR A 124 -1.03 -1.05 -29.26
N ILE A 125 -0.53 0.00 -28.60
CA ILE A 125 0.41 0.96 -29.20
C ILE A 125 1.68 0.23 -29.63
N PHE A 126 2.33 -0.55 -28.75
CA PHE A 126 3.63 -1.12 -29.05
C PHE A 126 3.58 -2.47 -29.79
N ALA A 127 2.45 -3.19 -29.75
CA ALA A 127 2.25 -4.50 -30.37
C ALA A 127 3.28 -5.57 -29.93
N VAL A 128 3.75 -5.45 -28.69
CA VAL A 128 4.65 -6.39 -27.99
C VAL A 128 4.20 -6.47 -26.52
N PRO A 129 4.65 -7.47 -25.73
CA PRO A 129 4.38 -7.50 -24.29
C PRO A 129 4.82 -6.21 -23.60
N VAL A 130 3.96 -5.68 -22.74
CA VAL A 130 4.21 -4.48 -21.95
C VAL A 130 4.06 -4.82 -20.47
N THR A 131 5.09 -4.48 -19.68
CA THR A 131 5.03 -4.48 -18.22
C THR A 131 4.98 -3.04 -17.74
N CYS A 132 3.91 -2.69 -17.05
CA CYS A 132 3.70 -1.36 -16.51
C CYS A 132 4.03 -1.32 -15.01
N VAL A 133 4.81 -0.35 -14.58
CA VAL A 133 5.13 -0.11 -13.17
C VAL A 133 4.65 1.28 -12.80
N LEU A 134 3.57 1.34 -12.03
CA LEU A 134 2.88 2.55 -11.64
C LEU A 134 3.15 2.88 -10.17
N GLU A 135 3.56 4.11 -9.93
CA GLU A 135 4.01 4.56 -8.63
C GLU A 135 3.20 5.76 -8.12
N THR A 136 3.08 5.89 -6.80
CA THR A 136 2.46 7.05 -6.16
C THR A 136 3.04 7.22 -4.76
N THR A 137 3.02 8.43 -4.20
CA THR A 137 3.35 8.64 -2.78
C THR A 137 2.15 8.41 -1.87
N LEU A 138 0.93 8.33 -2.42
CA LEU A 138 -0.32 8.22 -1.67
C LEU A 138 -0.82 6.77 -1.68
N ILE A 139 -0.89 6.16 -0.49
CA ILE A 139 -1.32 4.75 -0.33
C ILE A 139 -2.75 4.53 -0.83
N ASP A 140 -3.67 5.45 -0.52
CA ASP A 140 -5.07 5.36 -0.95
C ASP A 140 -5.22 5.34 -2.48
N VAL A 141 -4.40 6.12 -3.18
CA VAL A 141 -4.38 6.15 -4.65
C VAL A 141 -3.86 4.81 -5.21
N ALA A 142 -2.87 4.20 -4.55
CA ALA A 142 -2.37 2.89 -4.95
C ALA A 142 -3.43 1.79 -4.74
N ILE A 143 -4.12 1.81 -3.59
CA ILE A 143 -5.22 0.89 -3.27
C ILE A 143 -6.37 1.06 -4.27
N GLN A 144 -6.74 2.31 -4.57
CA GLN A 144 -7.80 2.61 -5.52
C GLN A 144 -7.45 2.08 -6.92
N ALA A 145 -6.21 2.27 -7.37
CA ALA A 145 -5.74 1.77 -8.66
C ALA A 145 -5.73 0.24 -8.73
N ALA A 146 -5.21 -0.43 -7.69
CA ALA A 146 -5.20 -1.90 -7.60
C ALA A 146 -6.62 -2.48 -7.60
N THR A 147 -7.52 -1.89 -6.81
CA THR A 147 -8.94 -2.27 -6.76
C THR A 147 -9.56 -2.13 -8.15
N LYS A 148 -9.33 -0.99 -8.81
CA LYS A 148 -9.87 -0.71 -10.14
C LYS A 148 -9.35 -1.67 -11.20
N HIS A 149 -8.05 -1.96 -11.20
CA HIS A 149 -7.44 -2.91 -12.12
C HIS A 149 -8.08 -4.29 -11.99
N HIS A 150 -8.23 -4.78 -10.75
CA HIS A 150 -8.84 -6.07 -10.47
C HIS A 150 -10.34 -6.11 -10.85
N GLU A 151 -11.12 -5.11 -10.45
CA GLU A 151 -12.57 -5.04 -10.75
C GLU A 151 -12.87 -4.96 -12.24
N LYS A 152 -12.04 -4.22 -12.99
CA LYS A 152 -12.15 -4.13 -14.45
C LYS A 152 -11.57 -5.34 -15.18
N LYS A 153 -10.92 -6.26 -14.46
CA LYS A 153 -10.28 -7.47 -15.00
C LYS A 153 -9.32 -7.16 -16.14
N TYR A 154 -8.57 -6.07 -16.00
CA TYR A 154 -7.55 -5.75 -16.98
C TYR A 154 -6.53 -6.89 -17.04
N GLN A 155 -6.08 -7.19 -18.26
CA GLN A 155 -5.18 -8.30 -18.55
C GLN A 155 -3.72 -7.83 -18.71
N SER A 156 -3.48 -6.53 -18.58
CA SER A 156 -2.15 -5.96 -18.74
C SER A 156 -1.26 -6.33 -17.55
N LYS A 157 0.02 -6.62 -17.80
CA LYS A 157 0.96 -6.85 -16.70
C LYS A 157 1.23 -5.53 -16.01
N VAL A 158 0.85 -5.42 -14.74
CA VAL A 158 0.98 -4.17 -13.98
C VAL A 158 1.54 -4.45 -12.59
N THR A 159 2.40 -3.55 -12.13
CA THR A 159 2.79 -3.41 -10.73
C THR A 159 2.40 -2.02 -10.26
N ILE A 160 1.58 -1.92 -9.23
CA ILE A 160 1.14 -0.67 -8.60
C ILE A 160 1.73 -0.62 -7.21
N LYS A 161 2.50 0.40 -6.87
CA LYS A 161 3.18 0.46 -5.57
C LYS A 161 3.34 1.89 -5.04
N THR A 162 3.55 2.01 -3.74
CA THR A 162 3.99 3.27 -3.16
C THR A 162 5.48 3.51 -3.40
N LYS A 163 5.87 4.77 -3.57
CA LYS A 163 7.29 5.19 -3.64
C LYS A 163 7.92 5.04 -2.26
N GLN A 164 9.17 4.55 -2.19
CA GLN A 164 9.86 4.34 -0.91
C GLN A 164 10.06 5.61 -0.09
N ALA A 165 10.17 6.77 -0.74
CA ALA A 165 10.32 8.06 -0.08
C ALA A 165 8.99 8.81 -0.06
N GLY A 166 8.54 9.21 1.13
CA GLY A 166 7.41 10.13 1.32
C GLY A 166 6.02 9.50 1.35
N SER A 167 5.91 8.18 1.50
CA SER A 167 4.62 7.51 1.77
C SER A 167 4.49 7.12 3.25
N ASP A 168 3.29 7.29 3.81
CA ASP A 168 2.95 6.91 5.20
C ASP A 168 2.72 5.39 5.37
N GLY A 169 3.20 4.58 4.42
CA GLY A 169 3.03 3.14 4.39
C GLY A 169 3.58 2.53 3.10
N LYS A 170 3.80 1.20 3.12
CA LYS A 170 4.21 0.44 1.94
C LYS A 170 3.01 -0.31 1.38
N PHE A 171 2.75 -0.12 0.10
CA PHE A 171 1.76 -0.90 -0.63
C PHE A 171 2.39 -1.39 -1.93
N SER A 172 2.11 -2.64 -2.29
CA SER A 172 2.45 -3.20 -3.59
C SER A 172 1.35 -4.15 -4.03
N TYR A 173 0.91 -3.97 -5.27
CA TYR A 173 0.03 -4.87 -5.99
C TYR A 173 0.72 -5.25 -7.29
N SER A 174 0.78 -6.52 -7.64
CA SER A 174 1.29 -6.97 -8.93
C SER A 174 0.39 -8.01 -9.55
N TYR A 175 0.23 -7.90 -10.86
CA TYR A 175 -0.43 -8.88 -11.70
C TYR A 175 0.46 -9.17 -12.92
N ASP A 176 0.80 -10.44 -13.11
CA ASP A 176 1.73 -10.91 -14.15
C ASP A 176 1.04 -11.61 -15.34
N GLY A 177 -0.30 -11.66 -15.32
CA GLY A 177 -1.15 -12.36 -16.28
C GLY A 177 -1.92 -13.53 -15.67
N ASP A 178 -1.35 -14.19 -14.67
CA ASP A 178 -1.92 -15.41 -14.10
C ASP A 178 -2.12 -15.31 -12.58
N GLN A 179 -1.28 -14.53 -11.90
CA GLN A 179 -1.26 -14.45 -10.46
C GLN A 179 -1.36 -13.01 -9.96
N TYR A 180 -2.07 -12.86 -8.85
CA TYR A 180 -2.12 -11.61 -8.10
C TYR A 180 -1.25 -11.74 -6.85
N GLN A 181 -0.49 -10.69 -6.57
CA GLN A 181 0.18 -10.53 -5.30
C GLN A 181 -0.16 -9.16 -4.72
N VAL A 182 -0.59 -9.14 -3.47
CA VAL A 182 -0.83 -7.90 -2.72
C VAL A 182 0.03 -7.95 -1.46
N VAL A 183 0.76 -6.87 -1.20
CA VAL A 183 1.62 -6.70 -0.03
C VAL A 183 1.35 -5.33 0.57
N ILE A 184 1.10 -5.28 1.86
CA ILE A 184 0.90 -4.05 2.62
C ILE A 184 1.79 -4.11 3.85
N ASP A 185 2.64 -3.11 4.04
CA ASP A 185 3.67 -3.06 5.10
C ASP A 185 4.42 -4.39 5.26
N ASP A 186 4.93 -4.89 4.14
CA ASP A 186 5.69 -6.14 4.03
C ASP A 186 4.88 -7.41 4.38
N THR A 187 3.56 -7.30 4.58
CA THR A 187 2.64 -8.42 4.84
C THR A 187 1.89 -8.82 3.57
N PRO A 188 2.05 -10.06 3.06
CA PRO A 188 1.28 -10.57 1.94
C PRO A 188 -0.20 -10.77 2.29
N ILE A 189 -1.09 -10.38 1.39
CA ILE A 189 -2.55 -10.44 1.59
C ILE A 189 -3.20 -11.11 0.38
N SER A 190 -4.23 -11.92 0.62
CA SER A 190 -5.02 -12.54 -0.46
C SER A 190 -5.82 -11.46 -1.22
N ILE A 191 -5.98 -11.65 -2.53
CA ILE A 191 -6.71 -10.68 -3.36
C ILE A 191 -8.20 -10.61 -2.99
N GLU A 192 -8.78 -11.70 -2.50
CA GLU A 192 -10.16 -11.77 -2.01
C GLU A 192 -10.35 -10.94 -0.73
N ILE A 193 -9.41 -11.05 0.22
CA ILE A 193 -9.42 -10.22 1.43
C ILE A 193 -9.25 -8.75 1.06
N PHE A 194 -8.26 -8.43 0.21
CA PHE A 194 -8.00 -7.06 -0.23
C PHE A 194 -9.24 -6.43 -0.86
N THR A 195 -9.85 -7.09 -1.85
CA THR A 195 -11.03 -6.56 -2.54
C THR A 195 -12.24 -6.41 -1.62
N THR A 196 -12.39 -7.28 -0.62
CA THR A 196 -13.46 -7.19 0.37
C THR A 196 -13.26 -5.98 1.28
N VAL A 197 -12.04 -5.80 1.81
CA VAL A 197 -11.69 -4.67 2.69
C VAL A 197 -11.80 -3.33 1.95
N SER A 198 -11.30 -3.24 0.71
CA SER A 198 -11.40 -2.02 -0.10
C SER A 198 -12.84 -1.58 -0.37
N LYS A 199 -13.80 -2.50 -0.42
CA LYS A 199 -15.22 -2.20 -0.63
C LYS A 199 -15.95 -1.72 0.62
N LEU A 200 -15.45 -2.06 1.81
CA LEU A 200 -16.11 -1.73 3.07
C LEU A 200 -16.08 -0.23 3.41
N SER A 201 -15.46 0.61 2.57
CA SER A 201 -15.48 2.08 2.69
C SER A 201 -15.12 2.57 4.09
N LEU A 202 -14.28 1.82 4.80
CA LEU A 202 -13.89 2.19 6.15
C LEU A 202 -12.95 3.40 6.06
N PRO A 203 -13.09 4.40 6.94
CA PRO A 203 -12.16 5.52 6.97
C PRO A 203 -10.76 5.00 7.33
N ILE A 204 -9.94 4.79 6.30
CA ILE A 204 -8.54 4.29 6.40
C ILE A 204 -7.67 5.26 7.23
N ASN A 205 -8.15 6.49 7.47
CA ASN A 205 -7.45 7.51 8.24
C ASN A 205 -7.39 7.30 9.77
N LYS A 206 -7.94 6.21 10.34
CA LYS A 206 -7.83 5.95 11.79
C LYS A 206 -7.35 4.56 12.20
N PHE A 207 -7.34 3.61 11.29
CA PHE A 207 -6.80 2.27 11.52
C PHE A 207 -5.91 1.93 10.34
N SER A 208 -4.68 1.50 10.60
CA SER A 208 -3.84 0.99 9.52
C SER A 208 -4.59 -0.17 8.87
N LEU A 209 -4.66 -0.24 7.54
CA LEU A 209 -5.31 -1.35 6.85
C LEU A 209 -4.73 -2.71 7.32
N CYS A 210 -3.46 -2.71 7.75
CA CYS A 210 -2.80 -3.81 8.42
C CYS A 210 -3.45 -4.20 9.76
N GLU A 211 -3.87 -3.25 10.59
CA GLU A 211 -4.61 -3.52 11.84
C GLU A 211 -5.96 -4.16 11.53
N LEU A 212 -6.68 -3.65 10.52
CA LEU A 212 -7.97 -4.21 10.12
C LEU A 212 -7.84 -5.64 9.59
N ILE A 213 -6.81 -5.91 8.77
CA ILE A 213 -6.53 -7.22 8.19
C ILE A 213 -6.01 -8.21 9.26
N ASN A 214 -5.21 -7.75 10.22
CA ASN A 214 -4.76 -8.57 11.33
C ASN A 214 -5.93 -8.98 12.24
N THR A 215 -6.97 -8.13 12.37
CA THR A 215 -8.19 -8.48 13.12
C THR A 215 -9.16 -9.38 12.36
N SER A 216 -9.10 -9.44 11.02
CA SER A 216 -9.99 -10.27 10.20
C SER A 216 -9.46 -11.68 9.93
N ASN A 217 -8.20 -11.98 10.24
CA ASN A 217 -7.57 -13.30 10.06
C ASN A 217 -7.89 -14.33 11.18
N LEU A 218 -9.00 -14.19 11.91
CA LEU A 218 -9.49 -15.23 12.81
C LEU A 218 -10.30 -16.27 12.03
N ASP A 219 -9.59 -17.20 11.38
CA ASP A 219 -9.93 -18.63 11.31
C ASP A 219 -9.02 -19.35 10.29
N ILE A 220 -7.78 -19.68 10.69
CA ILE A 220 -6.99 -20.74 10.06
C ILE A 220 -6.36 -21.59 11.17
N PRO A 221 -6.63 -22.92 11.24
CA PRO A 221 -6.04 -23.78 12.25
C PRO A 221 -4.61 -24.14 11.83
N PHE A 222 -3.60 -23.55 12.49
CA PHE A 222 -2.21 -24.01 12.34
C PHE A 222 -1.81 -24.92 13.52
N PRO A 223 -1.22 -26.10 13.25
CA PRO A 223 -0.66 -26.95 14.29
C PRO A 223 0.65 -26.33 14.80
N LEU A 224 0.74 -26.20 16.13
CA LEU A 224 1.91 -25.76 16.87
C LEU A 224 3.10 -26.71 16.68
N GLU A 225 4.13 -26.28 15.96
CA GLU A 225 5.49 -26.73 16.23
C GLU A 225 6.26 -25.66 16.99
N LYS A 226 6.60 -26.01 18.24
CA LYS A 226 7.45 -25.23 19.13
C LYS A 226 8.87 -25.22 18.58
N LYS A 227 9.39 -24.04 18.22
CA LYS A 227 10.84 -23.78 18.32
C LYS A 227 11.08 -22.48 19.07
N SER A 228 11.61 -22.67 20.27
CA SER A 228 12.30 -21.71 21.11
C SER A 228 13.39 -20.96 20.36
N LEU A 229 13.40 -19.63 20.46
CA LEU A 229 14.61 -18.81 20.35
C LEU A 229 14.47 -17.57 21.24
N SER A 230 15.52 -17.37 22.03
CA SER A 230 15.77 -16.37 23.05
C SER A 230 15.80 -14.94 22.50
N ALA A 231 15.11 -14.02 23.19
CA ALA A 231 15.26 -12.58 23.01
C ALA A 231 16.19 -12.01 24.09
N ASN A 232 17.25 -11.31 23.66
CA ASN A 232 17.85 -10.24 24.43
C ASN A 232 17.24 -8.93 23.92
N MET A 233 16.51 -8.21 24.76
CA MET A 233 16.15 -6.81 24.51
C MET A 233 16.59 -6.00 25.71
N GLU A 234 17.50 -5.06 25.47
CA GLU A 234 17.80 -3.95 26.36
C GLU A 234 16.61 -3.00 26.36
N ASP A 235 16.30 -2.49 27.56
CA ASP A 235 15.27 -1.52 27.86
C ASP A 235 15.55 -0.18 27.16
N ASP A 236 14.50 0.44 26.62
CA ASP A 236 14.47 1.89 26.49
C ASP A 236 13.06 2.44 26.73
N GLU A 237 13.03 3.54 27.47
CA GLU A 237 11.89 4.10 28.19
C GLU A 237 10.84 4.76 27.26
N ILE A 238 9.56 4.53 27.57
CA ILE A 238 8.41 5.19 26.93
C ILE A 238 8.16 6.55 27.60
N PRO A 239 8.15 7.68 26.86
CA PRO A 239 7.69 8.95 27.42
C PRO A 239 6.16 9.03 27.43
N LYS A 240 5.60 9.38 28.59
CA LYS A 240 4.16 9.64 28.79
C LYS A 240 3.77 10.99 28.18
N CYS A 241 2.75 11.00 27.32
CA CYS A 241 2.05 12.23 26.91
C CYS A 241 0.75 12.46 27.71
N PRO A 242 0.33 13.72 27.96
CA PRO A 242 -0.79 14.06 28.84
C PRO A 242 -2.15 14.00 28.14
N ARG A 243 -3.20 13.62 28.88
CA ARG A 243 -4.61 13.72 28.47
C ARG A 243 -5.10 15.16 28.60
N GLU A 244 -5.52 15.78 27.49
CA GLU A 244 -6.45 16.92 27.52
C GLU A 244 -7.88 16.41 27.26
N MET A 245 -8.78 16.72 28.19
CA MET A 245 -10.21 16.46 28.07
C MET A 245 -10.89 17.72 27.51
N TYR A 246 -11.50 17.61 26.33
CA TYR A 246 -12.41 18.62 25.81
C TYR A 246 -13.85 18.23 26.20
N PHE A 247 -14.51 19.11 26.96
CA PHE A 247 -15.95 19.11 27.19
C PHE A 247 -16.64 19.75 25.99
N GLU A 248 -17.45 18.99 25.24
CA GLU A 248 -18.41 19.55 24.29
C GLU A 248 -19.72 19.89 25.01
N LYS A 249 -20.19 21.13 24.80
CA LYS A 249 -21.50 21.61 25.23
C LYS A 249 -22.59 20.99 24.36
N GLN A 250 -23.63 20.47 25.00
CA GLN A 250 -24.87 20.06 24.33
C GLN A 250 -25.77 21.29 24.16
N ASP A 251 -26.09 21.65 22.92
CA ASP A 251 -27.19 22.57 22.61
C ASP A 251 -28.46 21.75 22.37
N GLU A 252 -29.45 21.95 23.22
CA GLU A 252 -30.81 21.42 23.08
C GLU A 252 -31.55 22.19 21.97
N VAL A 253 -31.98 21.49 20.91
CA VAL A 253 -32.91 22.02 19.92
C VAL A 253 -34.22 21.24 19.99
N ASN A 254 -35.24 21.91 20.51
CA ASN A 254 -36.64 21.51 20.51
C ASN A 254 -37.19 21.44 19.08
N TYR A 255 -37.81 20.32 18.71
CA TYR A 255 -38.71 20.26 17.54
C TYR A 255 -40.09 19.76 17.96
N GLU A 256 -41.08 20.61 17.71
CA GLU A 256 -42.50 20.36 17.94
C GLU A 256 -43.07 19.27 17.01
N ALA A 257 -44.08 18.58 17.53
CA ALA A 257 -44.81 17.52 16.86
C ALA A 257 -45.76 18.05 15.78
N GLY A 258 -45.57 17.61 14.53
CA GLY A 258 -46.50 17.79 13.41
C GLY A 258 -46.74 16.46 12.70
N SER A 259 -48.00 16.05 12.63
CA SER A 259 -48.44 14.74 12.14
C SER A 259 -48.41 14.61 10.61
N GLN A 260 -48.02 13.46 10.09
CA GLN A 260 -48.76 12.68 9.08
C GLN A 260 -48.01 11.36 8.79
N LYS A 261 -48.63 10.22 9.16
CA LYS A 261 -48.16 8.87 8.83
C LYS A 261 -48.63 8.51 7.42
N GLU A 262 -47.71 8.55 6.46
CA GLU A 262 -47.77 7.69 5.27
C GLU A 262 -46.72 6.60 5.42
N THR A 263 -47.13 5.41 5.85
CA THR A 263 -46.28 4.22 5.79
C THR A 263 -46.21 3.72 4.35
N ARG A 264 -45.14 4.10 3.65
CA ARG A 264 -44.72 3.44 2.40
C ARG A 264 -44.13 2.06 2.72
N PRO A 265 -44.28 1.07 1.84
CA PRO A 265 -43.70 -0.25 2.06
C PRO A 265 -42.18 -0.14 2.14
N ILE A 266 -41.59 -0.78 3.15
CA ILE A 266 -40.14 -0.85 3.34
C ILE A 266 -39.58 -1.69 2.19
N ASP A 267 -38.97 -1.03 1.20
CA ASP A 267 -38.27 -1.68 0.08
C ASP A 267 -37.21 -2.67 0.62
N GLU A 268 -37.01 -3.80 -0.06
CA GLU A 268 -36.03 -4.86 0.29
C GLU A 268 -34.60 -4.35 0.59
N ILE A 269 -34.25 -3.17 0.07
CA ILE A 269 -32.96 -2.50 0.32
C ILE A 269 -32.82 -2.11 1.81
N SER A 270 -33.91 -1.75 2.48
CA SER A 270 -33.94 -1.35 3.89
C SER A 270 -33.82 -2.56 4.84
N SER A 271 -34.38 -3.71 4.47
CA SER A 271 -34.19 -4.97 5.22
C SER A 271 -32.74 -5.43 5.20
N LYS A 272 -32.08 -5.45 4.03
CA LYS A 272 -30.67 -5.83 3.93
C LYS A 272 -29.75 -4.87 4.69
N THR A 273 -30.07 -3.58 4.70
CA THR A 273 -29.31 -2.57 5.46
C THR A 273 -29.46 -2.79 6.97
N LEU A 274 -30.64 -3.19 7.43
CA LEU A 274 -30.90 -3.54 8.82
C LEU A 274 -30.14 -4.81 9.25
N ASP A 275 -30.11 -5.84 8.40
CA ASP A 275 -29.42 -7.10 8.68
C ASP A 275 -27.90 -6.89 8.77
N VAL A 276 -27.32 -6.08 7.87
CA VAL A 276 -25.90 -5.69 7.94
C VAL A 276 -25.62 -4.91 9.23
N GLY A 277 -26.51 -3.99 9.62
CA GLY A 277 -26.38 -3.25 10.88
C GLY A 277 -26.37 -4.17 12.11
N GLN A 278 -27.20 -5.22 12.12
CA GLN A 278 -27.24 -6.19 13.21
C GLN A 278 -25.96 -7.04 13.29
N GLU A 279 -25.42 -7.47 12.15
CA GLU A 279 -24.17 -8.22 12.12
C GLU A 279 -22.97 -7.35 12.54
N ILE A 280 -22.93 -6.06 12.18
CA ILE A 280 -21.90 -5.11 12.67
C ILE A 280 -21.93 -4.99 14.20
N ILE A 281 -23.14 -4.90 14.79
CA ILE A 281 -23.29 -4.85 16.26
C ILE A 281 -22.79 -6.14 16.91
N LYS A 282 -23.05 -7.29 16.29
CA LYS A 282 -22.61 -8.60 16.78
C LYS A 282 -21.09 -8.75 16.72
N ILE A 283 -20.47 -8.38 15.62
CA ILE A 283 -19.01 -8.34 15.47
C ILE A 283 -18.40 -7.42 16.53
N SER A 284 -18.95 -6.21 16.70
CA SER A 284 -18.46 -5.25 17.71
C SER A 284 -18.50 -5.80 19.15
N LYS A 285 -19.52 -6.61 19.48
CA LYS A 285 -19.60 -7.28 20.80
C LYS A 285 -18.53 -8.37 20.95
N LEU A 286 -18.25 -9.13 19.90
CA LEU A 286 -17.22 -10.17 19.91
C LEU A 286 -15.82 -9.56 20.04
N THR A 287 -15.54 -8.45 19.35
CA THR A 287 -14.27 -7.73 19.45
C THR A 287 -14.00 -7.27 20.88
N ARG A 288 -14.97 -6.62 21.54
CA ARG A 288 -14.83 -6.18 22.94
C ARG A 288 -14.60 -7.35 23.90
N LYS A 289 -15.20 -8.51 23.62
CA LYS A 289 -15.00 -9.71 24.43
C LYS A 289 -13.55 -10.22 24.27
N LEU A 290 -13.06 -10.28 23.04
CA LEU A 290 -11.67 -10.68 22.75
C LEU A 290 -10.65 -9.75 23.41
N GLU A 291 -10.89 -8.43 23.37
CA GLU A 291 -10.05 -7.45 24.06
C GLU A 291 -9.99 -7.71 25.58
N ALA A 292 -11.15 -7.94 26.20
CA ALA A 292 -11.21 -8.26 27.63
C ALA A 292 -10.51 -9.59 27.97
N ASP A 293 -10.66 -10.61 27.12
CA ASP A 293 -10.01 -11.91 27.30
C ASP A 293 -8.47 -11.78 27.15
N ALA A 294 -7.99 -10.96 26.20
CA ALA A 294 -6.58 -10.67 26.03
C ALA A 294 -5.98 -9.91 27.24
N GLU A 295 -6.69 -8.91 27.77
CA GLU A 295 -6.27 -8.21 28.99
C GLU A 295 -6.19 -9.15 30.20
N ASN A 296 -7.15 -10.07 30.34
CA ASN A 296 -7.14 -11.06 31.40
C ASN A 296 -5.98 -12.05 31.26
N ALA A 297 -5.69 -12.52 30.03
CA ALA A 297 -4.54 -13.36 29.75
C ALA A 297 -3.22 -12.66 30.11
N LEU A 298 -3.10 -11.37 29.79
CA LEU A 298 -1.91 -10.58 30.13
C LEU A 298 -1.75 -10.42 31.66
N LYS A 299 -2.84 -10.24 32.40
CA LYS A 299 -2.82 -10.20 33.87
C LYS A 299 -2.40 -11.56 34.46
N GLU A 300 -2.90 -12.66 33.92
CA GLU A 300 -2.48 -14.02 34.29
C GLU A 300 -0.97 -14.24 34.08
N ILE A 301 -0.45 -13.85 32.91
CA ILE A 301 0.98 -13.98 32.59
C ILE A 301 1.84 -13.15 33.56
N LYS A 302 1.44 -11.91 33.85
CA LYS A 302 2.15 -11.07 34.83
C LYS A 302 2.15 -11.68 36.23
N LYS A 303 1.02 -12.25 36.65
CA LYS A 303 0.89 -12.94 37.94
C LYS A 303 1.82 -14.16 38.03
N ARG A 304 1.89 -14.96 36.96
CA ARG A 304 2.80 -16.13 36.90
C ARG A 304 4.26 -15.71 36.97
N ARG A 305 4.66 -14.66 36.24
CA ARG A 305 6.03 -14.13 36.29
C ARG A 305 6.43 -13.69 37.71
N CYS A 306 5.55 -12.98 38.42
CA CYS A 306 5.83 -12.60 39.82
C CYS A 306 6.00 -13.81 40.76
N LEU A 307 5.27 -14.90 40.53
CA LEU A 307 5.42 -16.14 41.31
C LEU A 307 6.75 -16.85 41.00
N GLU A 308 7.15 -16.91 39.73
CA GLU A 308 8.43 -17.48 39.30
C GLU A 308 9.62 -16.70 39.87
N GLU A 309 9.59 -15.36 39.82
CA GLU A 309 10.62 -14.51 40.44
C GLU A 309 10.69 -14.65 41.96
N GLY A 310 9.54 -14.91 42.61
CA GLY A 310 9.48 -15.18 44.05
C GLY A 310 10.07 -16.53 44.44
N LEU A 311 9.85 -17.58 43.64
CA LEU A 311 10.44 -18.90 43.84
C LEU A 311 11.96 -18.89 43.65
N GLN A 312 12.45 -18.17 42.64
CA GLN A 312 13.88 -18.10 42.33
C GLN A 312 14.69 -17.41 43.45
N LYS A 313 14.11 -16.41 44.12
CA LYS A 313 14.71 -15.80 45.33
C LYS A 313 14.71 -16.71 46.56
N GLY A 314 13.85 -17.73 46.59
CA GLY A 314 13.80 -18.73 47.66
C GLY A 314 14.93 -19.75 47.58
N ASP A 315 15.33 -20.13 46.36
CA ASP A 315 16.42 -21.10 46.12
C ASP A 315 17.79 -20.47 46.36
N ASP A 316 17.98 -19.18 46.04
CA ASP A 316 19.22 -18.45 46.32
C ASP A 316 19.49 -18.24 47.83
N ALA A 317 18.45 -18.31 48.66
CA ALA A 317 18.58 -18.22 50.12
C ALA A 317 19.02 -19.54 50.78
N LEU A 318 18.96 -20.68 50.06
CA LEU A 318 19.36 -22.01 50.55
C LEU A 318 20.71 -22.49 49.99
N GLY A 319 21.33 -21.74 49.05
CA GLY A 319 22.63 -22.08 48.44
C GLY A 319 23.87 -21.56 49.19
N GLY A 320 23.70 -20.90 50.35
CA GLY A 320 24.80 -20.35 51.13
C GLY A 320 25.43 -21.35 52.10
N ASN A 321 26.71 -21.67 51.88
CA ASN A 321 27.65 -22.44 52.72
C ASN A 321 27.68 -23.96 52.53
N VAL A 322 28.58 -24.44 51.65
CA VAL A 322 29.74 -25.27 52.06
C VAL A 322 30.88 -25.03 51.06
N SER A 323 31.84 -24.16 51.37
CA SER A 323 33.17 -24.19 50.76
C SER A 323 34.14 -24.70 51.81
N ALA A 324 34.51 -25.98 51.70
CA ALA A 324 35.44 -26.64 52.59
C ALA A 324 36.86 -26.12 52.34
N SER A 325 37.55 -25.94 53.46
CA SER A 325 38.83 -25.30 53.66
C SER A 325 40.00 -25.91 52.88
N ASN A 326 40.73 -25.06 52.15
CA ASN A 326 42.14 -25.28 51.85
C ASN A 326 42.99 -24.87 53.06
N TYR A 327 43.39 -25.83 53.88
CA TYR A 327 44.58 -25.75 54.71
C TYR A 327 45.48 -26.91 54.31
N PHE A 328 46.62 -26.63 53.68
CA PHE A 328 47.91 -27.26 53.93
C PHE A 328 48.97 -26.60 53.03
N ARG A 329 49.85 -25.81 53.63
CA ARG A 329 51.16 -25.49 53.08
C ARG A 329 52.18 -25.47 54.23
N ASN A 330 53.12 -26.40 54.11
CA ASN A 330 54.50 -26.46 54.60
C ASN A 330 54.78 -26.34 56.11
N ASP A 331 55.25 -27.44 56.70
CA ASP A 331 56.69 -27.71 56.92
C ASP A 331 56.96 -29.22 56.81
#